data_AF-A0A116L1J7-F1
#
_entry.id   AF-A0A116L1J7-F1
#
_cell.length_a   1.000
_cell.length_b   1.000
_cell.length_c   1.000
_cell.angle_alpha   90.00
_cell.angle_beta   90.00
_cell.angle_gamma   90.00
#
_symmetry.space_group_name_H-M   'P 1'
#
loop_
_entity.id
_entity.type
_entity.pdbx_description
1 polymer ?
#
loop_
_entity_poly.entity_id
_entity_poly.type
_entity_poly.pdbx_seq_one_letter_code
_entity_poly.pdbx_strand_id
1 'polypeptide(L)'
;MEEDTETILNNCGTVIFLGATDQKTLKWLSERSGKMTINDRNVSENRGRNGSSTLQNAKLGRELLTPHEVATIAPDEALVFIAKHNVFRDKKFDLLKHRRAGELAESPKDKNWYRYVRHMSDIDEFLEGVKPSRNLIITEEDISKI
;
A
#
# COMPACT_ATOMS: atom_id res chain seq x y z
N MET A 1 -20.90 -11.77 -12.42
CA MET A 1 -19.91 -11.81 -11.32
C MET A 1 -18.51 -11.39 -11.77
N GLU A 2 -17.94 -11.95 -12.83
CA GLU A 2 -16.60 -11.53 -13.30
C GLU A 2 -16.62 -10.11 -13.91
N GLU A 3 -17.60 -9.79 -14.76
CA GLU A 3 -17.79 -8.43 -15.33
C GLU A 3 -18.04 -7.35 -14.27
N ASP A 4 -18.75 -7.68 -13.19
CA ASP A 4 -19.07 -6.73 -12.11
C ASP A 4 -17.80 -6.29 -11.37
N THR A 5 -16.86 -7.23 -11.17
CA THR A 5 -15.61 -6.99 -10.46
C THR A 5 -14.66 -6.11 -11.27
N GLU A 6 -14.55 -6.36 -12.58
CA GLU A 6 -13.76 -5.52 -13.48
C GLU A 6 -14.32 -4.10 -13.55
N THR A 7 -15.65 -3.95 -13.58
CA THR A 7 -16.32 -2.65 -13.60
C THR A 7 -16.00 -1.84 -12.35
N ILE A 8 -16.00 -2.46 -11.16
CA ILE A 8 -15.63 -1.81 -9.90
C ILE A 8 -14.17 -1.35 -9.94
N LEU A 9 -13.25 -2.23 -10.35
CA LEU A 9 -11.83 -1.92 -10.45
C LEU A 9 -11.54 -0.78 -11.44
N ASN A 10 -12.28 -0.72 -12.54
CA ASN A 10 -12.17 0.34 -13.54
C ASN A 10 -12.70 1.69 -13.02
N ASN A 11 -13.62 1.69 -12.06
CA ASN A 11 -14.12 2.91 -11.41
C ASN A 11 -13.13 3.48 -10.38
N CYS A 12 -12.28 2.64 -9.79
CA CYS A 12 -11.27 3.08 -8.82
C CYS A 12 -10.26 4.05 -9.43
N GLY A 13 -10.27 5.30 -8.95
CA GLY A 13 -9.31 6.33 -9.38
C GLY A 13 -7.87 6.06 -8.94
N THR A 14 -7.66 5.18 -7.94
CA THR A 14 -6.35 4.80 -7.43
C THR A 14 -6.27 3.31 -7.16
N VAL A 15 -5.15 2.68 -7.52
CA VAL A 15 -4.85 1.28 -7.22
C VAL A 15 -3.49 1.20 -6.52
N ILE A 16 -3.43 0.48 -5.40
CA ILE A 16 -2.20 0.28 -4.64
C ILE A 16 -1.86 -1.20 -4.66
N PHE A 17 -0.63 -1.53 -5.04
CA PHE A 17 -0.10 -2.88 -5.05
C PHE A 17 0.93 -3.05 -3.94
N LEU A 18 0.67 -4.01 -3.04
CA LEU A 18 1.49 -4.31 -1.86
C LEU A 18 2.31 -5.61 -1.98
N GLY A 19 2.09 -6.37 -3.06
CA GLY A 19 2.64 -7.70 -3.29
C GLY A 19 1.54 -8.74 -3.54
N ALA A 20 1.72 -9.55 -4.59
CA ALA A 20 0.89 -10.70 -4.89
C ALA A 20 1.68 -11.69 -5.75
N THR A 21 1.29 -12.96 -5.72
CA THR A 21 1.92 -14.03 -6.52
C THR A 21 1.15 -14.36 -7.80
N ASP A 22 0.01 -13.70 -8.04
CA ASP A 22 -0.84 -14.00 -9.20
C ASP A 22 -0.25 -13.45 -10.51
N GLN A 23 -0.02 -14.33 -11.47
CA GLN A 23 0.59 -14.00 -12.75
C GLN A 23 -0.26 -13.04 -13.60
N LYS A 24 -1.58 -13.18 -13.56
CA LYS A 24 -2.48 -12.31 -14.34
C LYS A 24 -2.40 -10.88 -13.83
N THR A 25 -2.50 -10.71 -12.51
CA THR A 25 -2.34 -9.41 -11.85
C THR A 25 -0.98 -8.78 -12.13
N LEU A 26 0.12 -9.54 -12.07
CA LEU A 26 1.47 -9.02 -12.35
C LEU A 26 1.62 -8.51 -13.78
N LYS A 27 1.08 -9.25 -14.77
CA LYS A 27 1.08 -8.82 -16.17
C LYS A 27 0.25 -7.56 -16.37
N TRP A 28 -0.96 -7.52 -15.80
CA TRP A 28 -1.83 -6.35 -15.86
C TRP A 28 -1.17 -5.10 -15.28
N LEU A 29 -0.46 -5.21 -14.14
CA LEU A 29 0.28 -4.11 -13.54
C LEU A 29 1.50 -3.67 -14.37
N SER A 30 2.20 -4.63 -14.97
CA SER A 30 3.32 -4.40 -15.90
C SER A 30 2.84 -3.57 -17.11
N GLU A 31 1.75 -4.01 -17.74
CA GLU A 31 1.11 -3.32 -18.87
C GLU A 31 0.60 -1.93 -18.48
N ARG A 32 -0.05 -1.81 -17.31
CA ARG A 32 -0.56 -0.53 -16.78
C ARG A 32 0.55 0.46 -16.46
N SER A 33 1.74 -0.01 -16.07
CA SER A 33 2.91 0.83 -15.81
C SER A 33 3.47 1.47 -17.08
N GLY A 34 3.21 0.87 -18.24
CA GLY A 34 3.61 1.38 -19.55
C GLY A 34 5.05 1.04 -19.95
N LYS A 35 5.52 1.71 -20.99
CA LYS A 35 6.85 1.49 -21.60
C LYS A 35 7.75 2.69 -21.39
N MET A 36 9.03 2.43 -21.20
CA MET A 36 10.09 3.44 -21.21
C MET A 36 10.97 3.32 -22.45
N THR A 37 11.56 4.44 -22.85
CA THR A 37 12.58 4.47 -23.90
C THR A 37 13.96 4.49 -23.25
N ILE A 38 14.79 3.51 -23.60
CA ILE A 38 16.19 3.43 -23.19
C ILE A 38 17.04 3.93 -24.35
N ASN A 39 17.98 4.83 -24.07
CA ASN A 39 18.99 5.24 -25.05
C ASN A 39 20.24 4.37 -24.85
N ASP A 40 20.44 3.43 -25.77
CA ASP A 40 21.59 2.56 -25.82
C ASP A 40 22.77 3.25 -26.53
N ARG A 41 23.96 3.17 -25.94
CA ARG A 41 25.18 3.77 -26.48
C ARG A 41 26.25 2.70 -26.59
N ASN A 42 26.48 2.26 -27.83
CA ASN A 42 27.49 1.28 -28.16
C ASN A 42 28.78 2.01 -28.55
N VAL A 43 29.83 1.76 -27.77
CA VAL A 43 31.18 2.27 -28.02
C VAL A 43 32.02 1.11 -28.55
N SER A 44 32.50 1.22 -29.78
CA SER A 44 33.43 0.24 -30.35
C SER A 44 34.80 0.88 -30.60
N GLU A 45 35.82 0.31 -29.98
CA GLU A 45 37.21 0.74 -30.15
C GLU A 45 37.98 -0.32 -30.94
N ASN A 46 38.68 0.12 -31.99
CA ASN A 46 39.58 -0.74 -32.75
C ASN A 46 41.04 -0.39 -32.41
N ARG A 47 41.79 -1.34 -31.85
CA ARG A 47 43.20 -1.16 -31.41
C ARG A 47 44.19 -1.67 -32.45
N GLY A 48 44.11 -1.14 -33.67
CA GLY A 48 45.09 -1.36 -34.75
C GLY A 48 46.20 -0.30 -34.81
N ARG A 49 47.08 -0.37 -35.82
CA ARG A 49 48.16 0.62 -36.07
C ARG A 49 47.64 2.06 -36.24
N ASN A 50 46.44 2.21 -36.81
CA ASN A 50 45.67 3.45 -36.80
C ASN A 50 44.38 3.17 -36.01
N GLY A 51 44.35 3.56 -34.74
CA GLY A 51 43.19 3.33 -33.88
C GLY A 51 41.98 4.15 -34.33
N SER A 52 40.80 3.55 -34.34
CA SER A 52 39.53 4.23 -34.59
C SER A 52 38.55 3.90 -33.46
N SER A 53 37.76 4.88 -33.03
CA SER A 53 36.65 4.68 -32.10
C SER A 53 35.35 5.11 -32.77
N THR A 54 34.34 4.24 -32.72
CA THR A 54 33.02 4.47 -33.30
C THR A 54 31.98 4.50 -32.17
N LEU A 55 31.12 5.51 -32.20
CA LEU A 55 29.99 5.66 -31.27
C LEU A 55 28.68 5.47 -32.02
N GLN A 56 27.86 4.51 -31.57
CA GLN A 56 26.54 4.26 -32.11
C GLN A 56 25.48 4.46 -31.03
N ASN A 57 24.52 5.35 -31.27
CA ASN A 57 23.39 5.61 -30.38
C ASN A 57 22.13 4.95 -30.94
N ALA A 58 21.45 4.13 -30.15
CA ALA A 58 20.20 3.47 -30.51
C ALA A 58 19.12 3.74 -29.46
N LYS A 59 17.86 3.92 -29.87
CA LYS A 59 16.73 4.04 -28.95
C LYS A 59 15.98 2.72 -28.91
N LEU A 60 15.87 2.11 -27.73
CA LEU A 60 15.19 0.85 -27.47
C LEU A 60 13.93 1.10 -26.63
N GLY A 61 12.87 0.35 -26.87
CA GLY A 61 11.67 0.35 -26.02
C GLY A 61 11.71 -0.83 -25.05
N ARG A 62 11.53 -0.57 -23.75
CA ARG A 62 11.37 -1.61 -22.70
C ARG A 62 10.12 -1.31 -21.88
N GLU A 63 9.51 -2.33 -21.31
CA GLU A 63 8.51 -2.13 -20.24
C GLU A 63 9.15 -1.38 -19.07
N LEU A 64 8.41 -0.44 -18.47
CA LEU A 64 8.91 0.36 -17.35
C LEU A 64 9.22 -0.52 -16.14
N LEU A 65 8.31 -1.46 -15.85
CA LEU A 65 8.46 -2.51 -14.85
C LEU A 65 8.05 -3.81 -15.53
N THR A 66 8.93 -4.80 -15.53
CA THR A 66 8.61 -6.16 -15.98
C THR A 66 7.77 -6.89 -14.94
N PRO A 67 7.02 -7.95 -15.30
CA PRO A 67 6.23 -8.69 -14.33
C PRO A 67 7.06 -9.26 -13.17
N HIS A 68 8.34 -9.59 -13.44
CA HIS A 68 9.27 -10.05 -12.41
C HIS A 68 9.71 -8.92 -11.46
N GLU A 69 9.98 -7.71 -11.99
CA GLU A 69 10.29 -6.53 -11.17
C GLU A 69 9.10 -6.10 -10.31
N VAL A 70 7.86 -6.24 -10.82
CA VAL A 70 6.64 -6.01 -10.04
C VAL A 70 6.52 -7.05 -8.91
N ALA A 71 6.79 -8.33 -9.20
CA ALA A 71 6.70 -9.40 -8.20
C ALA A 71 7.76 -9.32 -7.09
N THR A 72 8.91 -8.72 -7.40
CA THR A 72 10.07 -8.64 -6.51
C THR A 72 10.23 -7.27 -5.85
N ILE A 73 9.13 -6.51 -5.76
CA ILE A 73 9.13 -5.23 -5.03
C ILE A 73 9.53 -5.43 -3.57
N ALA A 74 10.26 -4.46 -3.00
CA ALA A 74 10.74 -4.56 -1.64
C ALA A 74 9.55 -4.62 -0.65
N PRO A 75 9.67 -5.35 0.47
CA PRO A 75 8.58 -5.49 1.44
C PRO A 75 8.15 -4.16 2.07
N ASP A 76 9.04 -3.16 2.11
CA ASP A 76 8.79 -1.81 2.62
C ASP A 76 8.25 -0.86 1.55
N GLU A 77 8.04 -1.30 0.31
CA GLU A 77 7.62 -0.47 -0.81
C GLU A 77 6.28 -0.93 -1.41
N ALA A 78 5.61 -0.01 -2.09
CA ALA A 78 4.35 -0.23 -2.79
C ALA A 78 4.36 0.47 -4.15
N LEU A 79 3.64 -0.11 -5.12
CA LEU A 79 3.33 0.60 -6.37
C LEU A 79 1.98 1.28 -6.22
N VAL A 80 1.95 2.58 -6.53
CA VAL A 80 0.76 3.42 -6.45
C VAL A 80 0.43 3.91 -7.85
N PHE A 81 -0.77 3.56 -8.32
CA PHE A 81 -1.32 4.00 -9.59
C PHE A 81 -2.42 5.01 -9.32
N ILE A 82 -2.19 6.27 -9.70
CA ILE A 82 -3.18 7.34 -9.60
C ILE A 82 -3.62 7.68 -11.03
N ALA A 83 -4.92 7.84 -11.25
CA ALA A 83 -5.46 8.25 -12.53
C ALA A 83 -4.74 9.51 -13.06
N LYS A 84 -4.41 9.52 -14.36
CA LYS A 84 -3.69 10.60 -15.06
C LYS A 84 -2.22 10.78 -14.68
N HIS A 85 -1.65 9.92 -13.84
CA HIS A 85 -0.23 9.95 -13.49
C HIS A 85 0.46 8.63 -13.83
N ASN A 86 1.78 8.69 -13.98
CA ASN A 86 2.62 7.50 -14.10
C ASN A 86 2.65 6.74 -12.77
N VAL A 87 3.09 5.48 -12.81
CA VAL A 87 3.26 4.67 -11.61
C VAL A 87 4.27 5.31 -10.65
N PHE A 88 3.93 5.32 -9.37
CA PHE A 88 4.84 5.70 -8.29
C PHE A 88 5.29 4.47 -7.53
N ARG A 89 6.58 4.43 -7.20
CA ARG A 89 7.15 3.45 -6.27
C ARG A 89 7.53 4.21 -5.01
N ASP A 90 6.83 3.95 -3.93
CA ASP A 90 7.01 4.68 -2.66
C ASP A 90 7.05 3.72 -1.47
N LYS A 91 7.60 4.18 -0.36
CA LYS A 91 7.69 3.42 0.87
C LYS A 91 6.36 3.38 1.61
N LYS A 92 6.07 2.22 2.21
CA LYS A 92 4.94 2.03 3.11
C LYS A 92 5.11 2.95 4.32
N PHE A 93 3.97 3.41 4.84
CA PHE A 93 3.96 4.24 6.03
C PHE A 93 4.46 3.44 7.24
N ASP A 94 5.40 4.03 7.98
CA ASP A 94 5.90 3.46 9.23
C ASP A 94 4.89 3.65 10.35
N LEU A 95 4.30 2.55 10.83
CA LEU A 95 3.27 2.54 11.85
C LEU A 95 3.71 3.24 13.15
N LEU A 96 5.00 3.15 13.49
CA LEU A 96 5.54 3.75 14.72
C LEU A 96 5.60 5.28 14.67
N LYS A 97 5.57 5.87 13.47
CA LYS A 97 5.55 7.32 13.28
C LYS A 97 4.15 7.92 13.38
N HIS A 98 3.11 7.09 13.44
CA HIS A 98 1.75 7.59 13.59
C HIS A 98 1.55 8.26 14.95
N ARG A 99 0.79 9.35 15.01
CA ARG A 99 0.49 10.07 16.28
C ARG A 99 -0.07 9.16 17.38
N ARG A 100 -0.82 8.11 16.99
CA ARG A 100 -1.44 7.13 17.89
C ARG A 100 -0.65 5.81 17.97
N ALA A 101 0.62 5.80 17.62
CA ALA A 101 1.44 4.58 17.66
C ALA A 101 1.48 3.95 19.07
N GLY A 102 1.43 4.75 20.13
CA GLY A 102 1.38 4.25 21.51
C GLY A 102 0.08 3.54 21.92
N GLU A 103 -0.94 3.54 21.04
CA GLU A 103 -2.18 2.78 21.27
C GLU A 103 -2.12 1.35 20.70
N LEU A 104 -1.07 1.03 19.95
CA LEU A 104 -0.85 -0.33 19.44
C LEU A 104 -0.65 -1.29 20.63
N ALA A 105 -1.28 -2.46 20.52
CA ALA A 105 -1.06 -3.57 21.43
C ALA A 105 -0.14 -4.59 20.73
N GLU A 106 0.93 -5.01 21.39
CA GLU A 106 1.86 -6.01 20.86
C GLU A 106 1.53 -7.42 21.39
N SER A 107 0.97 -7.49 22.61
CA SER A 107 0.69 -8.74 23.32
C SER A 107 -0.76 -8.82 23.81
N PRO A 108 -1.37 -10.04 23.86
CA PRO A 108 -2.67 -10.27 24.50
C PRO A 108 -2.81 -9.81 25.95
N LYS A 109 -1.69 -9.53 26.62
CA LYS A 109 -1.66 -9.04 28.00
C LYS A 109 -1.68 -7.51 28.09
N ASP A 110 -1.52 -6.82 26.96
CA ASP A 110 -1.47 -5.36 26.95
C ASP A 110 -2.86 -4.81 27.24
N LYS A 111 -2.89 -3.68 27.96
CA LYS A 111 -4.14 -3.00 28.31
C LYS A 111 -4.99 -2.62 27.08
N ASN A 112 -4.33 -2.34 25.96
CA ASN A 112 -4.96 -1.90 24.72
C ASN A 112 -5.31 -3.08 23.79
N TRP A 113 -5.12 -4.33 24.23
CA TRP A 113 -5.44 -5.50 23.42
C TRP A 113 -6.94 -5.58 23.12
N TYR A 114 -7.29 -5.58 21.83
CA TYR A 114 -8.68 -5.68 21.43
C TYR A 114 -9.20 -7.10 21.68
N ARG A 115 -10.10 -7.23 22.65
CA ARG A 115 -10.82 -8.47 22.91
C ARG A 115 -12.13 -8.44 22.15
N TYR A 116 -12.23 -9.22 21.09
CA TYR A 116 -13.49 -9.39 20.38
C TYR A 116 -14.48 -10.17 21.25
N VAL A 117 -15.60 -9.53 21.59
CA VAL A 117 -16.74 -10.17 22.25
C VAL A 117 -17.77 -10.49 21.16
N ARG A 118 -18.17 -11.75 21.06
CA ARG A 118 -19.32 -12.12 20.23
C ARG A 118 -20.57 -11.95 21.06
N HIS A 119 -21.41 -10.99 20.67
CA HIS A 119 -22.73 -10.84 21.23
C HIS A 119 -23.68 -11.84 20.57
N MET A 120 -24.48 -12.53 21.38
CA MET A 120 -25.50 -13.47 20.91
C MET A 120 -26.84 -12.78 20.65
N SER A 121 -26.99 -11.52 21.08
CA SER A 121 -28.17 -10.70 20.87
C SER A 121 -27.78 -9.25 20.57
N ASP A 122 -28.57 -8.56 19.75
CA ASP A 122 -28.36 -7.15 19.37
C ASP A 122 -28.41 -6.21 20.60
N ILE A 123 -29.15 -6.61 21.64
CA ILE A 123 -29.28 -5.86 22.89
C ILE A 123 -27.97 -5.88 23.69
N ASP A 124 -27.26 -7.01 23.72
CA ASP A 124 -26.00 -7.12 24.45
C ASP A 124 -24.89 -6.28 23.79
N GLU A 125 -24.87 -6.19 22.45
CA GLU A 125 -23.96 -5.33 21.70
C GLU A 125 -24.22 -3.85 21.98
N PHE A 126 -25.50 -3.44 21.96
CA PHE A 126 -25.90 -2.08 22.26
C PHE A 126 -25.50 -1.65 23.68
N LEU A 127 -25.72 -2.51 24.67
CA LEU A 127 -25.39 -2.23 26.07
C LEU A 127 -23.88 -2.08 26.32
N GLU A 128 -23.04 -2.81 25.59
CA GLU A 128 -21.57 -2.67 25.69
C GLU A 128 -21.06 -1.39 25.00
N GLY A 129 -21.67 -0.99 23.88
CA GLY A 129 -21.35 0.26 23.18
C GLY A 129 -21.67 1.51 24.00
N VAL A 130 -22.69 1.46 24.85
CA VAL A 130 -23.09 2.55 25.75
C VAL A 130 -22.34 2.41 27.08
N LYS A 131 -21.08 2.87 27.15
CA LYS A 131 -20.33 2.91 28.42
C LYS A 131 -21.07 3.79 29.46
N PRO A 132 -21.45 3.27 30.64
CA PRO A 132 -22.06 4.06 31.73
C PRO A 132 -21.08 5.01 32.45
N SER A 133 -19.85 5.18 31.94
CA SER A 133 -18.78 5.95 32.58
C SER A 133 -18.96 7.48 32.59
N ARG A 134 -20.13 8.00 32.22
CA ARG A 134 -20.50 9.42 32.38
C ARG A 134 -21.70 9.61 33.31
N ASN A 135 -21.96 8.68 34.20
CA ASN A 135 -22.86 8.91 35.33
C ASN A 135 -22.02 9.41 36.50
N LEU A 136 -22.05 10.72 36.76
CA LEU A 136 -21.71 11.24 38.07
C LEU A 136 -22.77 10.67 39.01
N ILE A 137 -22.41 9.67 39.81
CA ILE A 137 -23.26 9.23 40.92
C ILE A 137 -23.12 10.33 41.97
N ILE A 138 -23.99 11.34 41.88
CA ILE A 138 -24.08 12.40 42.87
C ILE A 138 -24.66 11.75 44.12
N THR A 139 -23.89 11.72 45.19
CA THR A 139 -24.37 11.24 46.49
C THR A 139 -25.23 12.33 47.15
N GLU A 140 -26.16 11.96 48.04
CA GLU A 140 -26.99 12.94 48.76
C GLU A 140 -26.14 13.98 49.52
N GLU A 141 -24.90 13.61 49.90
CA GLU A 141 -23.92 14.47 50.53
C GLU A 141 -23.39 15.59 49.61
N ASP A 142 -23.36 15.37 48.29
CA ASP A 142 -22.91 16.35 47.30
C ASP A 142 -24.02 17.38 46.97
N ILE A 143 -25.30 17.00 47.12
CA ILE A 143 -26.45 17.90 46.92
C ILE A 143 -26.59 18.87 48.12
N SER A 144 -26.16 18.45 49.31
CA SER A 144 -26.22 19.26 50.54
C SER A 144 -25.22 20.43 50.59
N LYS A 145 -24.25 20.49 49.68
CA LYS A 145 -23.19 21.52 49.65
C LYS A 145 -23.34 22.56 48.54
N ILE A 146 -24.46 22.53 47.82
CA ILE A 146 -24.92 23.60 46.91
C ILE A 146 -25.94 24.45 47.68
#